data_AF-K5W6U6-F1
#
_entry.id   AF-K5W6U6-F1
#
_cell.length_a   1.000
_cell.length_b   1.000
_cell.length_c   1.000
_cell.angle_alpha   90.00
_cell.angle_beta   90.00
_cell.angle_gamma   90.00
#
_symmetry.space_group_name_H-M   'P 1'
#
loop_
_entity.id
_entity.type
_entity.pdbx_description
1 polymer ?
#
loop_
_entity_poly.entity_id
_entity_poly.type
_entity_poly.pdbx_seq_one_letter_code
_entity_poly.pdbx_strand_id
1 'polypeptide(L)'
;MFAALGAGLAVLGHRTWPSFRRQTLPFKCFLVSCFSIFGLVTYAESALQRLEQEERLREGEIRKQARLELSRQGLVPTETAIAQWKEARMREMARTATSEETTSQQ
;
A
#
# COMPACT_ATOMS: atom_id res chain seq x y z
N MET A 1 4.78 -15.50 -7.11
CA MET A 1 3.91 -16.09 -8.17
C MET A 1 4.52 -15.97 -9.56
N PHE A 2 4.97 -14.79 -9.99
CA PHE A 2 5.49 -14.56 -11.34
C PHE A 2 6.78 -15.32 -11.70
N ALA A 3 7.70 -15.52 -10.75
CA ALA A 3 8.87 -16.37 -10.96
C ALA A 3 8.51 -17.85 -11.22
N ALA A 4 7.50 -18.37 -10.52
CA ALA A 4 7.00 -19.72 -10.72
C ALA A 4 6.27 -19.86 -12.07
N LEU A 5 5.54 -18.83 -12.51
CA LEU A 5 4.97 -18.76 -13.86
C LEU A 5 6.07 -18.71 -14.93
N GLY A 6 7.11 -17.88 -14.75
CA GLY A 6 8.24 -17.81 -15.68
C GLY A 6 9.02 -19.13 -15.78
N ALA A 7 9.25 -19.81 -14.66
CA ALA A 7 9.83 -21.15 -14.64
C ALA A 7 8.90 -22.19 -15.28
N GLY A 8 7.59 -22.13 -15.03
CA GLY A 8 6.60 -23.01 -15.64
C GLY A 8 6.51 -22.86 -17.16
N LEU A 9 6.51 -21.63 -17.67
CA LEU A 9 6.56 -21.31 -19.10
C LEU A 9 7.86 -21.80 -19.75
N ALA A 10 9.00 -21.65 -19.07
CA ALA A 10 10.28 -22.16 -19.57
C ALA A 10 10.30 -23.69 -19.64
N VAL A 11 9.73 -24.38 -18.65
CA VAL A 11 9.63 -25.85 -18.61
C VAL A 11 8.64 -26.37 -19.67
N LEU A 12 7.48 -25.71 -19.83
CA LEU A 12 6.52 -26.07 -20.88
C LEU A 12 7.13 -25.88 -22.27
N GLY A 13 7.72 -24.72 -22.55
CA GLY A 13 8.37 -24.44 -23.84
C GLY A 13 9.52 -25.41 -24.14
N HIS A 14 10.23 -25.88 -23.11
CA HIS A 14 11.25 -26.92 -23.27
C HIS A 14 10.68 -28.30 -23.63
N ARG A 15 9.48 -28.64 -23.13
CA ARG A 15 8.83 -29.95 -23.39
C ARG A 15 8.01 -29.99 -24.68
N THR A 16 7.36 -28.91 -25.08
CA THR A 16 6.45 -28.90 -26.23
C THR A 16 7.15 -28.64 -27.58
N TRP A 17 8.34 -28.00 -27.59
CA TRP A 17 8.95 -27.55 -28.84
C TRP A 17 10.36 -28.12 -29.08
N PRO A 18 10.55 -29.02 -30.06
CA PRO A 18 11.86 -29.64 -30.35
C PRO A 18 12.94 -28.64 -30.80
N SER A 19 12.57 -27.52 -31.42
CA SER A 19 13.50 -26.43 -31.77
C SER A 19 14.01 -25.66 -30.55
N PHE A 20 13.15 -25.47 -29.54
CA PHE A 20 13.49 -24.79 -28.28
C PHE A 20 14.31 -25.70 -27.34
N ARG A 21 14.22 -27.02 -27.54
CA ARG A 21 15.08 -28.01 -26.87
C ARG A 21 16.54 -27.90 -27.29
N ARG A 22 16.83 -27.46 -28.52
CA ARG A 22 18.18 -27.27 -29.06
C ARG A 22 18.76 -25.86 -28.79
N GLN A 23 17.98 -24.95 -28.20
CA GLN A 23 18.35 -23.55 -28.01
C GLN A 23 19.14 -23.32 -26.71
N THR A 24 20.08 -22.36 -26.75
CA THR A 24 21.13 -22.12 -25.76
C THR A 24 20.59 -21.87 -24.35
N LEU A 25 21.16 -22.56 -23.34
CA LEU A 25 20.87 -22.37 -21.91
C LEU A 25 20.79 -20.90 -21.46
N PRO A 26 21.70 -19.98 -21.89
CA PRO A 26 21.60 -18.57 -21.50
C PRO A 26 20.28 -17.90 -21.88
N PHE A 27 19.67 -18.25 -23.02
CA PHE A 27 18.39 -17.66 -23.43
C PHE A 27 17.24 -18.02 -22.48
N LYS A 28 17.26 -19.24 -21.95
CA LYS A 28 16.25 -19.70 -20.97
C LYS A 28 16.40 -18.96 -19.64
N CYS A 29 17.64 -18.78 -19.18
CA CYS A 29 17.93 -17.98 -17.99
C CYS A 29 17.50 -16.52 -18.18
N PHE A 30 17.76 -15.94 -19.35
CA PHE A 30 17.34 -14.59 -19.70
C PHE A 30 15.81 -14.43 -19.64
N LEU A 31 15.05 -15.39 -20.17
CA LEU A 31 13.59 -15.36 -20.09
C LEU A 31 13.10 -15.42 -18.63
N VAL A 32 13.64 -16.34 -17.82
CA VAL A 32 13.28 -16.45 -16.40
C VAL A 32 13.64 -15.17 -15.64
N SER A 33 14.79 -14.55 -15.94
CA SER A 33 15.16 -13.27 -15.33
C SER A 33 14.22 -12.14 -15.75
N CYS A 34 13.81 -12.07 -17.02
CA CYS A 34 12.84 -11.08 -17.49
C CYS A 34 11.50 -11.21 -16.75
N PHE A 35 10.95 -12.42 -16.63
CA PHE A 35 9.71 -12.66 -15.88
C PHE A 35 9.85 -12.33 -14.38
N SER A 36 11.02 -12.61 -13.80
CA SER A 36 11.30 -12.31 -12.40
C SER A 36 11.38 -10.80 -12.14
N ILE A 37 12.13 -10.07 -12.97
CA ILE A 37 12.26 -8.61 -12.88
C ILE A 37 10.91 -7.95 -13.11
N PHE A 38 10.18 -8.35 -14.16
CA PHE A 38 8.85 -7.83 -14.45
C PHE A 38 7.89 -8.03 -13.28
N GLY A 39 7.83 -9.26 -12.75
CA GLY A 39 6.98 -9.57 -11.60
C GLY A 39 7.34 -8.78 -10.34
N LEU A 40 8.63 -8.53 -10.11
CA LEU A 40 9.10 -7.71 -8.98
C LEU A 40 8.66 -6.25 -9.12
N VAL A 41 8.85 -5.66 -10.30
CA VAL A 41 8.50 -4.26 -10.57
C VAL A 41 6.99 -4.04 -10.44
N THR A 42 6.16 -4.87 -11.08
CA THR A 42 4.70 -4.75 -11.00
C THR A 42 4.19 -4.94 -9.58
N TYR A 43 4.80 -5.83 -8.80
CA TYR A 43 4.43 -6.00 -7.40
C TYR A 43 4.80 -4.77 -6.57
N ALA A 44 6.00 -4.21 -6.76
CA ALA A 44 6.44 -3.00 -6.06
C ALA A 44 5.52 -1.81 -6.37
N GLU A 45 5.16 -1.63 -7.64
CA GLU A 45 4.21 -0.59 -8.06
C GLU A 45 2.83 -0.79 -7.42
N SER A 46 2.32 -2.02 -7.44
CA SER A 46 1.03 -2.35 -6.81
C SER A 46 1.04 -2.13 -5.29
N ALA A 47 2.17 -2.42 -4.63
CA ALA A 47 2.34 -2.19 -3.20
C ALA A 47 2.34 -0.70 -2.87
N LEU A 48 3.03 0.11 -3.67
CA LEU A 48 3.03 1.56 -3.52
C LEU A 48 1.64 2.15 -3.75
N GLN A 49 0.95 1.74 -4.82
CA GLN A 49 -0.41 2.20 -5.10
C GLN A 49 -1.39 1.84 -3.99
N ARG A 50 -1.26 0.65 -3.39
CA ARG A 50 -2.08 0.25 -2.23
C ARG A 50 -1.85 1.16 -1.03
N LEU A 51 -0.60 1.47 -0.72
CA LEU A 51 -0.28 2.40 0.36
C LEU A 51 -0.91 3.79 0.11
N GLU A 52 -0.74 4.34 -1.10
CA GLU A 52 -1.34 5.63 -1.46
C GLU A 52 -2.87 5.60 -1.42
N GLN A 53 -3.49 4.48 -1.83
CA GLN A 53 -4.94 4.31 -1.74
C GLN A 53 -5.41 4.27 -0.29
N GLU A 54 -4.69 3.55 0.58
CA GLU A 54 -4.99 3.50 2.01
C GLU A 54 -4.85 4.88 2.65
N GLU A 55 -3.83 5.66 2.31
CA GLU A 55 -3.66 7.04 2.77
C GLU A 55 -4.82 7.93 2.32
N ARG A 56 -5.20 7.88 1.04
CA ARG A 56 -6.33 8.66 0.50
C ARG A 56 -7.65 8.31 1.20
N LEU A 57 -7.91 7.02 1.44
CA LEU A 57 -9.09 6.55 2.16
C LEU A 57 -9.07 7.04 3.60
N ARG A 58 -7.92 6.95 4.28
CA ARG A 58 -7.75 7.43 5.65
C ARG A 58 -7.99 8.93 5.75
N GLU A 59 -7.43 9.74 4.84
CA GLU A 59 -7.70 11.17 4.79
C GLU A 59 -9.17 11.48 4.53
N GLY A 60 -9.82 10.73 3.63
CA GLY A 60 -11.23 10.86 3.31
C GLY A 60 -12.13 10.61 4.53
N GLU A 61 -11.86 9.53 5.27
CA GLU A 61 -12.61 9.22 6.50
C GLU A 61 -12.39 10.26 7.60
N ILE A 62 -11.17 10.78 7.76
CA ILE A 62 -10.88 11.89 8.69
C ILE A 62 -11.69 13.13 8.33
N ARG A 63 -11.73 13.51 7.04
CA ARG A 63 -12.55 14.65 6.58
C ARG A 63 -14.03 14.41 6.83
N LYS A 64 -14.52 13.19 6.60
CA LYS A 64 -15.92 12.82 6.85
C LYS A 64 -16.28 12.90 8.33
N GLN A 65 -15.41 12.41 9.21
CA GLN A 65 -15.55 12.52 10.66
C GLN A 65 -15.58 13.98 11.11
N ALA A 66 -14.64 14.80 10.63
CA ALA A 66 -14.59 16.22 10.93
C ALA A 66 -15.90 16.91 10.53
N ARG A 67 -16.41 16.65 9.31
CA ARG A 67 -17.69 17.22 8.84
C ARG A 67 -18.86 16.82 9.74
N LEU A 68 -18.91 15.57 10.19
CA LEU A 68 -19.96 15.07 11.10
C LEU A 68 -19.87 15.72 12.48
N GLU A 69 -18.68 15.85 13.05
CA GLU A 69 -18.51 16.45 14.38
C GLU A 69 -18.73 17.96 14.37
N LEU A 70 -18.22 18.67 13.36
CA LEU A 70 -18.45 20.11 13.21
C LEU A 70 -19.93 20.42 13.03
N SER A 71 -20.62 19.65 12.17
CA SER A 71 -22.06 19.84 11.98
C SER A 71 -22.87 19.55 13.26
N ARG A 72 -22.47 18.54 14.06
CA ARG A 72 -23.06 18.31 15.39
C ARG A 72 -22.85 19.47 16.36
N GLN A 73 -21.73 20.18 16.25
CA GLN A 73 -21.44 21.39 17.03
C GLN A 73 -22.11 22.65 16.46
N GLY A 74 -22.86 22.54 15.36
CA GLY A 74 -23.48 23.68 14.68
C GLY A 74 -22.50 24.56 13.90
N LEU A 75 -21.26 24.08 13.68
CA LEU A 75 -20.22 24.78 12.94
C LEU A 75 -20.26 24.39 11.46
N VAL A 76 -20.06 25.36 10.58
CA VAL A 76 -19.95 25.11 9.13
C VAL A 76 -18.61 24.42 8.86
N PRO A 77 -18.60 23.24 8.21
CA PRO A 77 -17.38 22.49 7.95
C PRO A 77 -16.61 23.10 6.77
N THR A 78 -15.93 24.22 7.02
CA THR A 78 -14.98 24.84 6.10
C THR A 78 -13.61 24.17 6.22
N GLU A 79 -12.75 24.30 5.21
CA GLU A 79 -11.38 23.75 5.24
C GLU A 79 -10.58 24.24 6.45
N THR A 80 -10.75 25.51 6.84
CA THR A 80 -10.12 26.08 8.04
C THR A 80 -10.62 25.41 9.32
N ALA A 81 -11.91 25.14 9.41
CA ALA A 81 -12.50 24.51 10.60
C ALA A 81 -12.09 23.03 10.71
N ILE A 82 -11.97 22.32 9.58
CA ILE A 82 -11.45 20.94 9.54
C ILE A 82 -9.97 20.91 9.99
N ALA A 83 -9.15 21.87 9.58
CA ALA A 83 -7.76 21.98 10.03
C ALA A 83 -7.66 22.21 11.55
N GLN A 84 -8.45 23.14 12.09
CA GLN A 84 -8.50 23.40 13.53
C GLN A 84 -8.98 22.17 14.32
N TRP A 85 -9.97 21.44 13.79
CA TRP A 85 -10.44 20.19 14.39
C TRP A 85 -9.34 19.12 14.41
N LYS A 86 -8.59 18.97 13.32
CA LYS A 86 -7.47 18.01 13.25
C LYS A 86 -6.39 18.33 14.28
N GLU A 87 -6.05 19.61 14.44
CA GLU A 87 -5.11 20.04 15.48
C GLU A 87 -5.64 19.79 16.90
N ALA A 88 -6.90 20.12 17.16
CA ALA A 88 -7.52 19.88 18.46
C ALA A 88 -7.52 18.38 18.81
N ARG A 89 -7.87 17.52 17.85
CA ARG A 89 -7.84 16.06 17.97
C ARG A 89 -6.44 15.53 18.29
N MET A 90 -5.40 16.01 17.60
CA MET A 90 -4.01 15.61 17.87
C MET A 90 -3.57 16.04 19.28
N ARG A 91 -3.93 17.25 19.72
CA ARG A 91 -3.62 17.73 21.07
C ARG A 91 -4.34 16.90 22.14
N GLU A 92 -5.57 16.48 21.89
CA GLU A 92 -6.34 15.60 22.78
C GLU A 92 -5.71 14.21 22.89
N MET A 93 -5.29 13.61 21.77
CA MET A 93 -4.57 12.33 21.75
C MET A 93 -3.22 12.41 22.49
N ALA A 94 -2.48 13.50 22.33
CA ALA A 94 -1.23 13.71 23.06
C ALA A 94 -1.46 13.83 24.58
N ARG A 95 -2.51 14.55 25.00
CA ARG A 95 -2.86 14.71 26.43
C ARG A 95 -3.31 13.40 27.07
N THR A 96 -4.10 12.60 26.38
CA THR A 96 -4.57 11.30 26.87
C THR A 96 -3.40 10.32 27.02
N ALA A 97 -2.48 10.27 26.06
CA ALA A 97 -1.25 9.48 26.17
C ALA A 97 -0.39 9.87 27.40
N THR A 98 -0.17 11.16 27.65
CA THR A 98 0.59 11.62 28.83
C THR A 98 -0.13 11.32 30.15
N SER A 99 -1.46 11.39 30.19
CA SER A 99 -2.23 11.10 31.39
C SER A 99 -2.24 9.61 31.74
N GLU A 100 -2.25 8.73 30.74
CA GLU A 100 -2.15 7.27 30.92
C GLU A 100 -0.76 6.88 31.44
N GLU A 101 0.30 7.48 30.89
CA GLU A 101 1.68 7.24 31.33
C GLU A 101 1.90 7.63 32.80
N THR A 102 1.35 8.78 33.21
CA THR A 102 1.42 9.29 34.59
C THR A 102 0.63 8.40 35.57
N THR A 103 -0.49 7.83 35.13
CA THR A 103 -1.34 6.95 35.96
C THR A 103 -0.75 5.54 36.11
N SER A 104 0.04 5.08 35.13
CA SER A 104 0.73 3.77 35.19
C SER A 104 2.00 3.75 36.05
N GLN A 105 2.54 4.93 36.39
CA GLN A 105 3.74 5.08 37.23
C GLN A 105 3.44 5.32 38.73
N GLN A 106 2.16 5.47 39.11
CA GLN A 106 1.72 5.51 40.51
C GLN A 106 1.19 4.15 40.97
#